data_AF-A0A6B9LXY8-F1
#
_entry.id   AF-A0A6B9LXY8-F1
#
_cell.length_a   1.000
_cell.length_b   1.000
_cell.length_c   1.000
_cell.angle_alpha   90.00
_cell.angle_beta   90.00
_cell.angle_gamma   90.00
#
_symmetry.space_group_name_H-M   'P 1'
#
loop_
_entity.id
_entity.type
_entity.pdbx_description
1 polymer ?
#
loop_
_entity_poly.entity_id
_entity_poly.type
_entity_poly.pdbx_seq_one_letter_code
_entity_poly.pdbx_strand_id
1 'polypeptide(L)' 'MLTNWSTTETRLHKFRDLRAEQKTGRLNRLPKRDAAILKRQLSRLQTYPGGIQYMTGVPDIVIIVDQQEEYTALRECIAF' A
#
# COMPACT_ATOMS: atom_id res chain seq x y z
N MET A 1 5.07 9.60 -0.14
CA MET A 1 3.86 8.95 -0.66
C MET A 1 2.88 9.92 -1.32
N LEU A 2 2.63 11.12 -0.78
CA LEU A 2 1.60 12.01 -1.34
C LEU A 2 2.02 12.57 -2.70
N THR A 3 3.27 13.03 -2.83
CA THR A 3 3.90 13.53 -4.08
C THR A 3 3.87 12.55 -5.25
N ASN A 4 3.70 11.25 -5.00
CA ASN A 4 3.58 10.23 -6.03
C ASN A 4 2.32 9.37 -5.79
N TRP A 5 1.17 10.04 -5.72
CA TRP A 5 -0.12 9.41 -5.48
C TRP A 5 -0.46 8.36 -6.54
N SER A 6 -0.25 8.64 -7.84
CA SER A 6 -0.57 7.71 -8.93
C SER A 6 0.15 6.36 -8.80
N THR A 7 1.43 6.38 -8.40
CA THR A 7 2.19 5.15 -8.13
C THR A 7 1.68 4.45 -6.86
N THR A 8 1.34 5.23 -5.83
CA THR A 8 0.81 4.71 -4.57
C THR A 8 -0.55 4.03 -4.76
N GLU A 9 -1.45 4.65 -5.51
CA GLU A 9 -2.76 4.13 -5.90
C GLU A 9 -2.63 2.81 -6.68
N THR A 10 -1.74 2.77 -7.68
CA THR A 10 -1.47 1.55 -8.45
C THR A 10 -1.00 0.40 -7.53
N ARG A 11 -0.14 0.70 -6.55
CA ARG A 11 0.32 -0.29 -5.56
C ARG A 11 -0.80 -0.75 -4.63
N LEU A 12 -1.69 0.15 -4.22
CA LEU A 12 -2.88 -0.15 -3.42
C LEU A 12 -3.88 -1.04 -4.17
N HIS A 13 -4.13 -0.75 -5.44
CA HIS A 13 -4.96 -1.60 -6.30
C HIS A 13 -4.39 -3.02 -6.39
N LYS A 14 -3.10 -3.14 -6.72
CA LYS A 14 -2.43 -4.44 -6.78
C LYS A 14 -2.48 -5.19 -5.45
N PHE A 15 -2.38 -4.48 -4.33
CA PHE A 15 -2.54 -5.08 -3.00
C PHE A 15 -3.95 -5.64 -2.77
N ARG A 16 -5.00 -4.88 -3.14
CA ARG A 16 -6.40 -5.32 -3.03
C ARG A 16 -6.66 -6.56 -3.88
N ASP A 17 -6.15 -6.58 -5.12
CA ASP A 17 -6.29 -7.70 -6.04
C ASP A 17 -5.63 -8.96 -5.48
N LEU A 18 -4.36 -8.88 -5.06
CA LEU A 18 -3.64 -10.01 -4.47
C LEU A 18 -4.32 -10.54 -3.20
N ARG A 19 -4.92 -9.66 -2.39
CA ARG A 19 -5.68 -10.05 -1.19
C ARG A 19 -6.98 -10.76 -1.55
N ALA A 20 -7.67 -10.32 -2.60
CA ALA A 20 -8.87 -10.97 -3.11
C ALA A 20 -8.55 -12.36 -3.69
N GLU A 21 -7.45 -12.48 -4.44
CA GLU A 21 -6.93 -13.75 -4.96
C GLU A 21 -6.53 -14.73 -3.85
N GLN A 22 -6.02 -14.21 -2.73
CA GLN A 22 -5.70 -15.02 -1.56
C GLN A 22 -6.96 -15.55 -0.89
N LYS A 23 -7.97 -14.69 -0.69
CA LYS A 23 -9.25 -15.06 -0.09
C LYS A 23 -10.03 -16.08 -0.93
N THR A 24 -9.99 -15.94 -2.25
CA THR A 24 -10.64 -16.87 -3.18
C THR A 24 -9.89 -18.20 -3.33
N GLY A 25 -8.71 -18.36 -2.71
CA GLY A 25 -7.91 -19.58 -2.79
C GLY A 25 -7.21 -19.78 -4.13
N ARG A 26 -7.23 -18.79 -5.03
CA ARG A 26 -6.59 -18.86 -6.35
C ARG A 26 -5.09 -19.10 -6.25
N LEU A 27 -4.47 -18.51 -5.22
CA LEU A 27 -3.06 -18.70 -4.87
C LEU A 27 -2.68 -20.16 -4.57
N ASN A 28 -3.63 -20.99 -4.13
CA ASN A 28 -3.38 -22.41 -3.82
C ASN A 28 -3.39 -23.31 -5.06
N ARG A 29 -3.89 -22.80 -6.20
CA ARG A 29 -3.90 -23.50 -7.50
C ARG A 29 -2.61 -23.28 -8.29
N LEU A 30 -1.75 -22.37 -7.83
CA LEU A 30 -0.47 -22.07 -8.47
C LEU A 30 0.64 -23.03 -8.00
N PRO A 31 1.69 -23.22 -8.80
CA PRO A 31 2.89 -23.92 -8.36
C PRO A 31 3.44 -23.35 -7.05
N LYS A 32 4.00 -24.20 -6.19
CA LYS A 32 4.50 -23.81 -4.86
C LYS A 32 5.47 -22.62 -4.91
N ARG A 33 6.32 -22.56 -5.95
CA ARG A 33 7.26 -21.46 -6.19
C ARG A 33 6.53 -20.13 -6.39
N ASP A 34 5.56 -20.10 -7.29
CA ASP A 34 4.83 -18.87 -7.66
C ASP A 34 3.93 -18.40 -6.51
N ALA A 35 3.27 -19.35 -5.84
CA ALA A 35 2.50 -19.08 -4.64
C ALA A 35 3.38 -18.47 -3.52
N ALA A 36 4.62 -18.93 -3.35
CA ALA A 36 5.54 -18.37 -2.36
C ALA A 36 6.00 -16.94 -2.71
N ILE A 37 6.26 -16.66 -3.99
CA ILE A 37 6.61 -15.31 -4.47
C ILE A 37 5.48 -14.33 -4.18
N LEU A 38 4.24 -14.70 -4.54
CA LEU A 38 3.07 -13.85 -4.33
C LEU A 38 2.77 -13.63 -2.84
N LYS A 39 2.93 -14.66 -2.00
CA LYS A 39 2.82 -14.52 -0.53
C LYS A 39 3.85 -13.55 0.04
N ARG A 40 5.11 -13.62 -0.42
CA ARG A 40 6.16 -12.66 -0.01
C ARG A 40 5.83 -11.24 -0.46
N GLN A 41 5.33 -11.07 -1.68
CA GLN A 41 4.90 -9.77 -2.19
C GLN A 41 3.74 -9.20 -1.38
N LEU A 42 2.73 -10.03 -1.05
CA LEU A 42 1.60 -9.64 -0.22
C LEU A 42 2.05 -9.24 1.19
N SER A 43 2.96 -10.00 1.81
CA SER A 43 3.56 -9.65 3.11
C SER A 43 4.26 -8.29 3.07
N ARG A 44 5.08 -8.02 2.05
CA ARG A 44 5.74 -6.71 1.89
C ARG A 44 4.72 -5.57 1.74
N LEU A 45 3.65 -5.80 0.99
CA LEU A 45 2.59 -4.79 0.80
C LEU A 45 1.74 -4.59 2.06
N GLN A 46 1.56 -5.61 2.91
CA GLN A 46 0.89 -5.47 4.21
C GLN A 46 1.69 -4.61 5.19
N THR A 47 3.02 -4.70 5.16
CA THR A 47 3.89 -3.93 6.06
C THR A 47 3.92 -2.44 5.70
N TYR A 48 3.73 -2.08 4.42
CA TYR A 48 4.14 -0.76 3.92
C TYR A 48 3.02 0.20 3.52
N PRO A 49 1.72 -0.14 3.64
CA PRO A 49 0.84 0.77 4.39
C PRO A 49 -0.48 0.11 4.83
N GLY A 50 -0.53 -0.45 6.04
CA GLY A 50 -1.79 -0.92 6.61
C GLY A 50 -2.83 0.19 6.78
N GLY A 51 -2.39 1.43 7.02
CA GLY A 51 -3.24 2.59 7.28
C GLY A 51 -3.94 3.19 6.05
N ILE A 52 -3.30 3.17 4.87
CA ILE A 52 -3.84 3.83 3.66
C ILE A 52 -4.64 2.87 2.77
N GLN A 53 -4.81 1.60 3.19
CA GLN A 53 -5.47 0.55 2.40
C GLN A 53 -6.90 0.92 1.95
N TYR A 54 -7.55 1.84 2.68
CA TYR A 54 -8.90 2.32 2.43
C TYR A 54 -8.95 3.66 1.70
N MET A 55 -7.82 4.32 1.47
CA MET A 55 -7.80 5.58 0.73
C MET A 55 -8.18 5.33 -0.73
N THR A 56 -9.02 6.22 -1.26
CA THR A 56 -9.48 6.23 -2.65
C THR A 56 -8.99 7.46 -3.40
N GLY A 57 -8.35 8.40 -2.71
CA GLY A 57 -7.82 9.64 -3.25
C GLY A 57 -6.82 10.27 -2.28
N VAL A 58 -6.23 11.38 -2.71
CA VAL A 58 -5.38 12.24 -1.87
C VAL A 58 -6.26 12.83 -0.75
N PRO A 59 -5.78 12.87 0.50
CA PRO A 59 -6.56 13.40 1.61
C PRO A 59 -6.58 14.93 1.58
N ASP A 60 -7.73 15.53 1.89
CA ASP A 60 -7.85 17.00 2.02
C ASP A 60 -7.20 17.53 3.30
N ILE A 61 -7.13 16.70 4.34
CA ILE A 61 -6.58 17.05 5.66
C ILE A 61 -5.62 15.94 6.09
N VAL A 62 -4.42 16.34 6.50
CA VAL A 62 -3.39 15.44 7.04
C VAL A 62 -3.08 15.87 8.47
N ILE A 63 -3.15 14.93 9.41
CA ILE A 63 -2.74 15.13 10.80
C ILE A 63 -1.41 14.41 10.99
N ILE A 64 -0.35 15.18 11.27
CA ILE A 64 1.01 14.66 11.50
C ILE A 64 1.29 14.73 13.00
N VAL A 65 1.61 13.59 13.59
CA VAL A 65 2.10 13.49 14.97
C VAL A 65 3.61 13.42 14.91
N ASP A 66 4.30 14.28 15.67
CA ASP A 66 5.75 14.44 15.66
C ASP A 66 6.34 14.84 14.30
N GLN A 67 6.41 16.16 14.07
CA GLN A 67 6.91 16.72 12.81
C GLN A 67 8.43 16.58 12.63
N GLN A 68 9.19 16.31 13.70
CA GLN A 68 10.65 16.17 13.62
C GLN A 68 10.99 14.80 13.03
N GLU A 69 10.36 13.75 13.53
CA GLU A 69 10.47 12.39 13.01
C GLU A 69 9.82 12.30 11.60
N GLU A 70 8.63 12.87 11.41
CA GLU A 70 7.86 12.76 10.16
C GLU A 70 8.06 13.93 9.17
N TYR A 71 9.28 14.48 9.13
CA TYR A 71 9.59 15.67 8.33
C TYR A 71 9.35 15.48 6.82
N THR A 72 9.47 14.25 6.31
CA THR A 72 9.18 13.94 4.91
C THR A 72 7.68 14.04 4.63
N ALA A 73 6.81 13.58 5.52
CA ALA A 73 5.36 13.73 5.37
C ALA A 73 4.95 15.20 5.34
N LEU A 74 5.57 16.04 6.19
CA LEU A 74 5.35 17.49 6.20
C LEU A 74 5.72 18.12 4.84
N ARG A 75 6.91 17.80 4.30
CA ARG A 75 7.34 18.32 2.99
C ARG A 75 6.40 17.92 1.86
N GLU A 76 5.89 16.69 1.90
CA GLU A 76 4.97 16.22 0.87
C GLU A 76 3.60 16.87 0.92
N CYS A 77 3.12 17.29 2.10
CA CYS A 77 1.88 18.04 2.24
C CYS A 77 2.01 19.49 1.73
N ILE A 78 3.18 20.12 1.90
CA ILE A 78 3.42 21.51 1.45
C ILE A 78 3.60 21.59 -0.07
N ALA A 79 4.07 20.50 -0.70
CA ALA A 79 4.30 20.45 -2.14
C ALA A 79 3.02 20.26 -2.97
N PHE A 80 1.86 20.08 -2.32
CA PHE A 80 0.56 19.82 -2.93
C PHE A 80 -0.39 21.01 -2.78
#